data_AF-A0A256XEF9-F1
#
_entry.id   AF-A0A256XEF9-F1
#
_cell.length_a   1.000
_cell.length_b   1.000
_cell.length_c   1.000
_cell.angle_alpha   90.00
_cell.angle_beta   90.00
_cell.angle_gamma   90.00
#
_symmetry.space_group_name_H-M   'P 1'
#
loop_
_entity.id
_entity.type
_entity.pdbx_description
1 polymer ?
#
loop_
_entity_poly.entity_id
_entity_poly.type
_entity_poly.pdbx_seq_one_letter_code
_entity_poly.pdbx_strand_id
1 'polypeptide(L)' 'MSQAPAGLINQILAGTPLAGLGIKPELVGKDIVIRLNEEQFKNIAFAKADERAKQLIQIKIHEGYIEVRIKLF' A
#
# COMPACT_ATOMS: atom_id res chain seq x y z
N MET A 1 -21.52 23.21 3.25
CA MET A 1 -21.35 22.00 2.42
C MET A 1 -20.35 21.10 3.13
N SER A 2 -20.83 20.15 3.92
CA SER A 2 -19.97 19.19 4.61
C SER A 2 -19.42 18.25 3.55
N GLN A 3 -18.12 18.34 3.24
CA GLN A 3 -17.50 17.41 2.30
C GLN A 3 -17.80 15.99 2.81
N ALA A 4 -18.49 15.20 1.99
CA ALA A 4 -18.79 13.82 2.33
C ALA A 4 -17.47 13.09 2.66
N PRO A 5 -17.43 12.15 3.60
CA PRO A 5 -16.25 11.34 3.90
C PRO A 5 -15.61 10.72 2.64
N ALA A 6 -16.44 10.43 1.63
CA ALA A 6 -16.01 9.98 0.31
C ALA A 6 -15.07 10.96 -0.43
N GLY A 7 -15.22 12.27 -0.22
CA GLY A 7 -14.38 13.30 -0.83
C GLY A 7 -12.97 13.32 -0.26
N LEU A 8 -12.82 13.21 1.07
CA LEU A 8 -11.53 13.11 1.74
C LEU A 8 -10.81 11.80 1.41
N ILE A 9 -11.55 10.68 1.38
CA ILE A 9 -10.99 9.39 0.96
C ILE A 9 -10.48 9.48 -0.49
N ASN A 10 -11.28 10.02 -1.41
CA ASN A 10 -10.85 10.18 -2.80
C ASN A 10 -9.66 11.13 -2.94
N GLN A 11 -9.56 12.19 -2.13
CA GLN A 11 -8.41 13.10 -2.13
C GLN A 11 -7.13 12.47 -1.57
N ILE A 12 -7.23 11.68 -0.49
CA ILE A 12 -6.08 10.97 0.11
C ILE A 12 -5.59 9.88 -0.84
N LEU A 13 -6.49 9.18 -1.52
CA LEU A 13 -6.11 8.14 -2.47
C LEU A 13 -5.62 8.71 -3.81
N ALA A 14 -6.18 9.83 -4.27
CA ALA A 14 -5.79 10.46 -5.52
C ALA A 14 -4.30 10.81 -5.51
N GLY A 15 -3.55 10.24 -6.44
CA GLY A 15 -2.10 10.47 -6.56
C GLY A 15 -1.21 9.59 -5.68
N THR A 16 -1.80 8.70 -4.86
CA THR A 16 -1.02 7.68 -4.15
C THR A 16 -0.86 6.43 -5.00
N PRO A 17 0.20 5.63 -4.78
CA PRO A 17 0.35 4.32 -5.41
C PRO A 17 -0.82 3.36 -5.13
N LEU A 18 -1.67 3.68 -4.14
CA LEU A 18 -2.81 2.89 -3.71
C LEU A 18 -4.00 2.94 -4.69
N ALA A 19 -4.11 4.02 -5.48
CA ALA A 19 -5.27 4.28 -6.34
C ALA A 19 -5.48 3.21 -7.45
N GLY A 20 -4.43 2.47 -7.81
CA GLY A 20 -4.49 1.44 -8.86
C GLY A 20 -4.51 -0.01 -8.36
N LEU A 21 -4.49 -0.23 -7.04
CA LEU A 21 -4.22 -1.56 -6.46
C LEU A 21 -5.48 -2.30 -5.98
N GLY A 22 -6.66 -1.82 -6.37
CA GLY A 22 -7.94 -2.42 -5.97
C GLY A 22 -8.24 -2.34 -4.47
N ILE A 23 -7.51 -1.49 -3.75
CA ILE A 23 -7.67 -1.28 -2.32
C ILE A 23 -8.92 -0.43 -2.11
N LYS A 24 -9.84 -0.92 -1.26
CA LYS A 24 -11.03 -0.18 -0.85
C LYS A 24 -10.84 0.30 0.57
N PRO A 25 -10.59 1.60 0.80
CA PRO A 25 -10.60 2.13 2.15
C PRO A 25 -12.02 2.06 2.72
N GLU A 26 -12.10 1.74 4.00
CA GLU A 26 -13.36 1.67 4.73
C GLU A 26 -13.36 2.75 5.80
N LEU A 27 -14.48 3.46 5.96
CA LEU A 27 -14.67 4.35 7.10
C LEU A 27 -15.20 3.52 8.28
N VAL A 28 -14.37 3.30 9.29
CA VAL A 28 -14.75 2.58 10.51
C VAL A 28 -14.82 3.59 11.65
N GLY A 29 -16.04 4.02 11.98
CA GLY A 29 -16.25 5.08 12.97
C GLY A 29 -15.72 6.42 12.48
N LYS A 30 -14.61 6.89 13.08
CA LYS A 30 -13.91 8.13 12.70
C LYS A 30 -12.59 7.88 11.97
N ASP A 31 -12.26 6.61 11.71
CA ASP A 31 -10.98 6.21 11.11
C ASP A 31 -11.16 5.77 9.66
N ILE A 32 -10.21 6.16 8.81
CA ILE A 32 -10.07 5.57 7.47
C ILE A 32 -9.16 4.36 7.60
N VAL A 33 -9.74 3.17 7.43
CA VAL A 33 -9.03 1.90 7.50
C VAL A 33 -8.69 1.43 6.10
N ILE A 34 -7.40 1.25 5.85
CA ILE A 34 -6.88 0.66 4.62
C ILE A 34 -6.30 -0.70 4.97
N ARG A 35 -6.93 -1.78 4.50
CA ARG A 35 -6.42 -3.14 4.66
C ARG A 35 -5.68 -3.55 3.39
N LEU A 36 -4.44 -4.00 3.57
CA LEU A 36 -3.55 -4.45 2.50
C LEU A 36 -3.14 -5.89 2.80
N ASN A 37 -3.17 -6.75 1.79
CA ASN A 37 -2.48 -8.03 1.89
C ASN A 37 -0.99 -7.88 1.50
N GLU A 38 -0.21 -8.94 1.71
CA GLU A 38 1.23 -8.92 1.43
C GLU A 38 1.56 -8.61 -0.03
N GLU A 39 0.76 -9.11 -0.98
CA GLU A 39 0.96 -8.88 -2.41
C GLU A 39 0.71 -7.41 -2.77
N GLN A 40 -0.36 -6.81 -2.26
CA GLN A 40 -0.66 -5.39 -2.42
C GLN A 40 0.45 -4.52 -1.81
N PHE A 41 0.94 -4.89 -0.63
CA PHE A 41 2.06 -4.17 -0.01
C PHE A 41 3.34 -4.25 -0.83
N LYS A 42 3.68 -5.44 -1.35
CA LYS A 42 4.80 -5.63 -2.29
C LYS A 42 4.64 -4.74 -3.52
N ASN A 43 3.46 -4.72 -4.12
CA ASN A 43 3.19 -3.89 -5.30
C ASN A 43 3.39 -2.39 -5.03
N ILE A 44 3.04 -1.91 -3.84
CA ILE A 44 3.30 -0.52 -3.41
C ILE A 44 4.80 -0.28 -3.24
N ALA A 45 5.46 -1.15 -2.48
CA ALA A 45 6.88 -1.04 -2.17
C ALA A 45 7.75 -1.09 -3.45
N PHE A 46 7.31 -1.87 -4.44
CA PHE A 46 7.97 -2.04 -5.72
C PHE A 46 7.44 -1.14 -6.84
N ALA A 47 6.46 -0.27 -6.57
CA ALA A 47 5.84 0.58 -7.61
C ALA A 47 6.85 1.47 -8.33
N LYS A 48 7.94 1.85 -7.65
CA LYS A 48 9.04 2.66 -8.20
C LYS A 48 10.36 1.89 -8.35
N ALA A 49 10.36 0.60 -8.04
CA ALA A 49 11.53 -0.25 -8.18
C ALA A 49 11.68 -0.69 -9.64
N ASP A 50 12.90 -0.69 -10.17
CA ASP A 50 13.21 -1.25 -11.47
C ASP A 50 13.14 -2.79 -11.45
N GLU A 51 13.06 -3.42 -12.63
CA GLU A 51 12.85 -4.87 -12.72
C GLU A 51 13.97 -5.68 -12.05
N ARG A 52 15.21 -5.18 -12.01
CA ARG A 52 16.30 -5.88 -11.30
C ARG A 52 16.06 -5.83 -9.79
N ALA A 53 15.69 -4.67 -9.25
CA ALA A 53 15.38 -4.54 -7.84
C ALA A 53 14.23 -5.46 -7.40
N LYS A 54 13.19 -5.64 -8.23
CA LYS A 54 12.08 -6.57 -7.94
C LYS A 54 12.51 -8.03 -7.83
N GLN A 55 13.55 -8.43 -8.56
CA GLN A 55 14.08 -9.81 -8.54
C GLN A 55 15.01 -10.06 -7.36
N LEU A 56 15.67 -9.02 -6.84
CA LEU A 56 16.65 -9.11 -5.77
C LEU A 56 16.05 -8.91 -4.38
N ILE A 57 14.86 -8.31 -4.28
CA ILE A 57 14.22 -7.98 -3.02
C ILE A 57 13.08 -8.96 -2.72
N GLN A 58 13.16 -9.61 -1.55
CA GLN A 58 12.07 -10.37 -0.98
C GLN A 58 11.50 -9.64 0.23
N ILE A 59 10.18 -9.48 0.26
CA ILE A 59 9.45 -8.90 1.40
C ILE A 59 8.59 -10.00 2.02
N LYS A 60 8.62 -10.12 3.35
CA LYS A 60 7.70 -10.95 4.13
C LYS A 60 7.12 -10.13 5.27
N ILE A 61 5.82 -10.25 5.50
CA ILE A 61 5.15 -9.57 6.62
C ILE A 61 5.02 -10.56 7.77
N HIS A 62 5.53 -10.18 8.94
CA HIS A 62 5.41 -10.92 10.18
C HIS A 62 4.61 -10.11 11.20
N GLU A 63 4.12 -10.78 12.24
CA GLU A 63 3.48 -10.07 13.34
C GLU A 63 4.51 -9.17 14.05
N GLY A 64 4.27 -7.86 14.00
CA GLY A 64 5.12 -6.84 14.62
C GLY A 64 6.29 -6.33 13.77
N TYR A 65 6.60 -6.92 12.61
CA TYR A 65 7.69 -6.41 11.75
C TYR A 65 7.58 -6.84 10.28
N ILE A 66 8.30 -6.13 9.41
CA ILE A 66 8.43 -6.44 7.98
C ILE A 66 9.88 -6.89 7.73
N GLU A 67 10.07 -8.07 7.16
CA GLU A 67 11.37 -8.59 6.75
C GLU A 67 11.64 -8.23 5.28
N VAL A 68 12.71 -7.48 5.02
CA VAL A 68 13.17 -7.13 3.67
C VAL A 68 14.54 -7.75 3.44
N ARG A 69 14.63 -8.76 2.57
CA ARG A 69 15.91 -9.36 2.16
C ARG A 69 16.30 -8.82 0.80
N ILE A 70 17.50 -8.26 0.71
CA ILE A 70 18.10 -7.77 -0.54
C ILE A 70 19.27 -8.70 -0.87
N LYS A 71 19.20 -9.38 -2.01
CA LYS A 71 20.30 -10.21 -2.50
C LYS A 71 21.33 -9.32 -3.19
N LEU A 72 22.50 -9.19 -2.57
CA LEU A 72 23.59 -8.32 -3.06
C LEU A 72 24.56 -9.05 -4.01
N PHE A 73 24.49 -10.39 -4.05
CA PHE A 73 25.32 -11.30 -4.84
C PHE A 73 24.63 -12.67 -4.96
#